data_AF-A0A946JT94-F1
#
_entry.id   AF-A0A946JT94-F1
#
_cell.length_a   1.000
_cell.length_b   1.000
_cell.length_c   1.000
_cell.angle_alpha   90.00
_cell.angle_beta   90.00
_cell.angle_gamma   90.00
#
_symmetry.space_group_name_H-M   'P 1'
#
loop_
_entity.id
_entity.type
_entity.pdbx_description
1 polymer ?
#
loop_
_entity_poly.entity_id
_entity_poly.type
_entity_poly.pdbx_seq_one_letter_code
_entity_poly.pdbx_strand_id
1 'polypeptide(L)'
;MILKVIIIDKEKVNYSMPIERKLAAIMFTDIAGYTASMSKSESKSLDLLEKKRSILKPLIKEYNGTFVKEIGDGTLSYFESAVNASTCAVKLQEQTYDDDDMNIRAGIHI
;
A
#
# COMPACT_ATOMS: atom_id res chain seq x y z
N MET A 1 -29.59 1.55 11.29
CA MET A 1 -29.19 1.05 9.97
C MET A 1 -28.30 -0.16 10.20
N ILE A 2 -28.82 -1.35 9.90
CA ILE A 2 -28.37 -2.63 10.45
C ILE A 2 -27.16 -3.14 9.67
N LEU A 3 -26.07 -3.48 10.38
CA LEU A 3 -24.96 -4.26 9.82
C LEU A 3 -25.50 -5.58 9.28
N LYS A 4 -25.46 -5.77 7.96
CA LYS A 4 -25.54 -7.09 7.36
C LYS A 4 -24.15 -7.73 7.45
N VAL A 5 -23.98 -8.58 8.46
CA VAL A 5 -22.97 -9.63 8.46
C VAL A 5 -23.31 -10.55 7.29
N ILE A 6 -22.50 -10.50 6.22
CA ILE A 6 -22.55 -11.54 5.20
C ILE A 6 -21.87 -12.76 5.82
N ILE A 7 -22.69 -13.69 6.31
CA ILE A 7 -22.27 -15.06 6.56
C ILE A 7 -21.93 -15.63 5.18
N ILE A 8 -20.64 -15.68 4.86
CA ILE A 8 -20.16 -16.42 3.69
C ILE A 8 -20.27 -17.89 4.07
N ASP A 9 -21.10 -18.63 3.33
CA ASP A 9 -21.27 -20.07 3.44
C ASP A 9 -19.92 -20.78 3.58
N LYS A 10 -19.79 -21.59 4.64
CA LYS A 10 -18.59 -22.38 4.96
C LYS A 10 -18.46 -23.63 4.09
N GLU A 11 -18.94 -23.63 2.86
CA GLU A 11 -18.81 -24.79 1.96
C GLU A 11 -18.13 -24.43 0.64
N LYS A 12 -16.92 -24.99 0.46
CA LYS A 12 -16.11 -25.11 -0.77
C LYS A 12 -15.24 -23.92 -1.20
N VAL A 13 -14.31 -23.52 -0.34
CA VAL A 13 -12.98 -23.10 -0.83
C VAL A 13 -11.94 -24.04 -0.23
N ASN A 14 -11.43 -24.94 -1.06
CA ASN A 14 -10.34 -25.84 -0.69
C ASN A 14 -9.05 -25.01 -0.66
N TYR A 15 -8.73 -24.38 0.48
CA TYR A 15 -7.42 -23.76 0.73
C TYR A 15 -6.37 -24.86 0.93
N SER A 16 -6.14 -25.68 -0.09
CA SER A 16 -5.06 -26.67 -0.12
C SER A 16 -3.79 -26.07 -0.74
N MET A 17 -3.56 -24.76 -0.56
CA MET A 17 -2.24 -24.19 -0.80
C MET A 17 -1.46 -24.35 0.51
N PRO A 18 -0.30 -25.01 0.51
CA PRO A 18 0.52 -25.09 1.71
C PRO A 18 0.83 -23.68 2.21
N ILE A 19 0.59 -23.44 3.50
CA ILE A 19 0.90 -22.15 4.14
C ILE A 19 2.42 -22.03 4.21
N GLU A 20 2.96 -21.15 3.40
CA GLU A 20 4.39 -20.84 3.39
C GLU A 20 4.69 -19.76 4.45
N ARG A 21 5.57 -20.07 5.39
CA ARG A 21 6.09 -19.11 6.36
C ARG A 21 7.39 -18.53 5.83
N LYS A 22 7.49 -17.20 5.78
CA LYS A 22 8.71 -16.50 5.39
C LYS A 22 9.00 -15.34 6.31
N LEU A 23 10.28 -15.03 6.46
CA LEU A 23 10.72 -13.75 7.01
C LEU A 23 10.55 -12.69 5.92
N ALA A 24 9.88 -11.60 6.25
CA ALA A 24 9.65 -10.53 5.30
C ALA A 24 9.54 -9.19 6.04
N ALA A 25 10.17 -8.16 5.47
CA ALA A 25 9.92 -6.79 5.85
C ALA A 25 8.60 -6.33 5.23
N ILE A 26 7.66 -5.92 6.07
CA ILE A 26 6.34 -5.44 5.65
C ILE A 26 6.36 -3.92 5.61
N MET A 27 6.08 -3.34 4.44
CA MET A 27 6.02 -1.90 4.23
C MET A 27 4.57 -1.44 4.03
N PHE A 28 4.19 -0.43 4.81
CA PHE A 28 2.96 0.32 4.69
C PHE A 28 3.28 1.72 4.16
N THR A 29 2.51 2.24 3.22
CA THR A 29 2.62 3.66 2.80
C THR A 29 1.26 4.31 2.71
N ASP A 30 1.20 5.62 2.97
CA ASP A 30 -0.04 6.39 3.06
C ASP A 30 0.18 7.85 2.66
N ILE A 31 -0.86 8.54 2.16
CA ILE A 31 -0.76 9.96 1.77
C ILE A 31 -1.21 10.81 2.98
N ALA A 32 -0.32 11.62 3.54
CA ALA A 32 -0.65 12.46 4.68
C ALA A 32 -1.75 13.48 4.33
N GLY A 33 -2.81 13.53 5.14
CA GLY A 33 -3.91 14.48 4.95
C GLY A 33 -4.92 14.09 3.86
N TYR A 34 -4.78 12.92 3.24
CA TYR A 34 -5.65 12.46 2.16
C TYR A 34 -7.13 12.48 2.52
N THR A 35 -7.50 11.98 3.72
CA THR A 35 -8.89 11.95 4.18
C THR A 35 -9.52 13.35 4.21
N ALA A 36 -8.74 14.37 4.57
CA ALA A 36 -9.21 15.75 4.58
C ALA A 36 -9.39 16.31 3.15
N SER A 37 -8.48 15.98 2.23
CA SER A 37 -8.56 16.38 0.81
C SER A 37 -9.72 15.71 0.07
N MET A 38 -10.00 14.43 0.35
CA MET A 38 -11.14 13.68 -0.21
C MET A 38 -12.48 14.36 0.08
N SER A 39 -12.65 14.92 1.27
CA SER A 39 -13.87 15.64 1.66
C SER A 39 -14.08 16.95 0.89
N LYS A 40 -13.02 17.52 0.31
CA LYS A 40 -13.05 18.78 -0.46
C LYS A 40 -13.15 18.55 -1.96
N SER A 41 -12.48 17.51 -2.48
CA SER A 41 -12.52 17.15 -3.89
C SER A 41 -12.16 15.68 -4.08
N GLU A 42 -13.16 14.89 -4.49
CA GLU A 42 -13.00 13.48 -4.82
C GLU A 42 -12.10 13.27 -6.05
N SER A 43 -12.31 14.03 -7.13
CA SER A 43 -11.52 13.89 -8.36
C SER A 43 -10.03 14.09 -8.13
N LYS A 44 -9.65 15.16 -7.42
CA LYS A 44 -8.23 15.43 -7.11
C LYS A 44 -7.61 14.32 -6.26
N SER A 45 -8.38 13.76 -5.35
CA SER A 45 -7.91 12.69 -4.47
C SER A 45 -7.68 11.40 -5.26
N LEU A 46 -8.55 11.09 -6.23
CA LEU A 46 -8.33 9.98 -7.17
C LEU A 46 -7.08 10.18 -8.03
N ASP A 47 -6.83 11.41 -8.52
CA ASP A 47 -5.63 11.72 -9.29
C ASP A 47 -4.35 11.52 -8.46
N LEU A 48 -4.37 11.90 -7.18
CA LEU A 48 -3.26 11.65 -6.25
C LEU A 48 -3.03 10.15 -6.03
N LEU A 49 -4.09 9.35 -5.88
CA LEU A 49 -3.95 7.90 -5.77
C LEU A 49 -3.32 7.29 -7.01
N GLU A 50 -3.78 7.68 -8.20
CA GLU A 50 -3.22 7.18 -9.46
C GLU A 50 -1.76 7.60 -9.62
N LYS A 51 -1.42 8.85 -9.28
CA LYS A 51 -0.02 9.31 -9.27
C LYS A 51 0.83 8.48 -8.33
N LYS A 52 0.38 8.27 -7.08
CA LYS A 52 1.08 7.41 -6.12
C LYS A 52 1.28 6.00 -6.68
N ARG A 53 0.24 5.38 -7.25
CA ARG A 53 0.30 4.03 -7.84
C ARG A 53 1.33 3.95 -8.96
N SER A 54 1.36 4.96 -9.84
CA SER A 54 2.25 5.01 -10.99
C SER A 54 3.73 5.05 -10.60
N ILE A 55 4.05 5.63 -9.44
CA ILE A 55 5.41 5.73 -8.90
C ILE A 55 5.75 4.50 -8.05
N LEU A 56 4.86 4.14 -7.12
CA LEU A 56 5.11 3.11 -6.13
C LEU A 56 5.23 1.71 -6.74
N LYS A 57 4.36 1.32 -7.69
CA LYS A 57 4.38 -0.05 -8.24
C LYS A 57 5.70 -0.37 -8.97
N PRO A 58 6.23 0.51 -9.83
CA PRO A 58 7.56 0.32 -10.40
C PRO A 58 8.66 0.22 -9.35
N LEU A 59 8.67 1.11 -8.34
CA LEU A 59 9.67 1.08 -7.27
C LEU A 59 9.64 -0.23 -6.48
N ILE A 60 8.45 -0.69 -6.08
CA ILE A 60 8.30 -2.00 -5.40
C ILE A 60 8.96 -3.10 -6.25
N LYS A 61 8.69 -3.12 -7.55
CA LYS A 61 9.27 -4.11 -8.46
C LYS A 61 10.79 -3.97 -8.59
N GLU A 62 11.30 -2.75 -8.74
CA GLU A 62 12.73 -2.44 -8.83
C GLU A 62 13.49 -2.98 -7.61
N TYR A 63 12.96 -2.75 -6.41
CA TYR A 63 13.55 -3.21 -5.15
C TYR A 63 13.13 -4.62 -4.74
N ASN A 64 12.63 -5.43 -5.68
CA ASN A 64 12.34 -6.86 -5.48
C ASN A 64 11.28 -7.10 -4.39
N GLY A 65 10.35 -6.17 -4.24
CA GLY A 65 9.18 -6.29 -3.39
C GLY A 65 7.97 -6.86 -4.11
N THR A 66 6.97 -7.25 -3.32
CA THR A 66 5.66 -7.67 -3.80
C THR A 66 4.59 -6.73 -3.28
N PHE A 67 3.83 -6.14 -4.21
CA PHE A 67 2.62 -5.40 -3.87
C PHE A 67 1.52 -6.37 -3.45
N VAL A 68 0.96 -6.17 -2.26
CA VAL A 68 -0.11 -7.05 -1.74
C VAL A 68 -1.48 -6.48 -2.09
N LYS A 69 -1.77 -5.27 -1.60
CA LYS A 69 -3.06 -4.61 -1.82
C LYS A 69 -3.02 -3.13 -1.45
N GLU A 70 -4.08 -2.45 -1.85
CA GLU A 70 -4.40 -1.09 -1.44
C GLU A 70 -5.58 -1.11 -0.45
N ILE A 71 -5.58 -0.18 0.49
CA ILE A 71 -6.61 0.00 1.52
C ILE A 71 -6.87 1.51 1.66
N GLY A 72 -7.79 2.05 0.85
CA GLY A 72 -7.99 3.49 0.75
C GLY A 72 -6.79 4.15 0.06
N ASP A 73 -6.18 5.14 0.69
CA ASP A 73 -4.91 5.72 0.26
C ASP A 73 -3.68 4.99 0.81
N GLY A 74 -3.89 4.03 1.71
CA GLY A 74 -2.86 3.15 2.22
C GLY A 74 -2.48 2.04 1.23
N THR A 75 -1.22 1.64 1.19
CA THR A 75 -0.78 0.43 0.46
C THR A 75 0.03 -0.49 1.34
N LEU A 76 -0.05 -1.79 1.03
CA LEU A 76 0.67 -2.86 1.71
C LEU A 76 1.56 -3.59 0.70
N SER A 77 2.82 -3.74 1.06
CA SER A 77 3.82 -4.49 0.30
C SER A 77 4.74 -5.25 1.25
N TYR A 78 5.43 -6.27 0.74
CA TYR A 78 6.47 -6.96 1.50
C TYR A 78 7.72 -7.18 0.66
N PHE A 79 8.85 -7.33 1.35
CA PHE A 79 10.17 -7.55 0.78
C PHE A 79 10.89 -8.63 1.59
N GLU A 80 11.76 -9.40 0.96
CA GLU A 80 12.62 -10.35 1.67
C GLU A 80 13.77 -9.65 2.41
N SER A 81 14.08 -8.41 2.01
CA SER A 81 15.15 -7.58 2.58
C SER A 81 14.58 -6.30 3.20
N ALA A 82 14.90 -6.06 4.47
CA ALA A 82 14.59 -4.80 5.16
C ALA A 82 15.31 -3.59 4.52
N VAL A 83 16.49 -3.81 3.96
CA VAL A 83 17.24 -2.78 3.22
C VAL A 83 16.50 -2.42 1.94
N ASN A 84 15.94 -3.40 1.22
CA ASN A 84 15.17 -3.13 0.02
C ASN A 84 13.87 -2.38 0.34
N ALA A 85 13.17 -2.79 1.40
CA ALA A 85 11.96 -2.10 1.86
C ALA A 85 12.25 -0.63 2.21
N SER A 86 13.30 -0.37 3.00
CA SER A 86 13.68 0.99 3.40
C SER A 86 14.18 1.82 2.22
N THR A 87 14.97 1.23 1.32
CA THR A 87 15.44 1.93 0.11
C THR A 87 14.27 2.28 -0.81
N CYS A 88 13.32 1.36 -1.03
CA CYS A 88 12.10 1.62 -1.78
C CYS A 88 11.29 2.77 -1.17
N ALA A 89 11.14 2.81 0.15
CA ALA A 89 10.44 3.89 0.85
C ALA A 89 11.12 5.25 0.66
N VAL A 90 12.45 5.30 0.81
CA VAL A 90 13.23 6.53 0.59
C VAL A 90 13.10 7.00 -0.85
N LYS A 91 13.22 6.10 -1.84
CA LYS A 91 13.07 6.46 -3.26
C LYS A 91 11.68 6.96 -3.61
N LEU A 92 10.65 6.42 -2.99
CA LEU A 92 9.30 6.96 -3.14
C LEU A 92 9.21 8.39 -2.62
N GLN A 93 9.74 8.65 -1.41
CA GLN A 93 9.74 10.00 -0.83
C GLN A 93 10.58 10.99 -1.64
N GLU A 94 11.73 10.58 -2.18
CA GLU A 94 12.55 11.41 -3.06
C GLU A 94 11.79 11.82 -4.34
N GLN A 95 11.06 10.89 -4.97
CA GLN A 95 10.32 11.18 -6.21
C GLN A 95 9.06 12.04 -5.99
N THR A 96 8.59 12.15 -4.75
CA THR A 96 7.41 12.96 -4.41
C THR A 96 7.77 14.18 -3.56
N TYR A 97 9.06 14.47 -3.34
CA TYR A 97 9.52 15.50 -2.41
C TYR A 97 9.04 16.90 -2.78
N ASP A 98 9.10 17.24 -4.08
CA ASP A 98 8.71 18.57 -4.59
C ASP A 98 7.18 18.72 -4.82
N ASP A 99 6.40 17.68 -4.52
CA ASP A 99 4.95 17.69 -4.67
C ASP A 99 4.27 17.86 -3.31
N ASP A 100 3.88 19.09 -2.99
CA ASP A 100 3.23 19.47 -1.72
C ASP A 100 1.95 18.67 -1.43
N ASP A 101 1.26 18.20 -2.47
CA ASP A 101 0.03 17.40 -2.34
C ASP A 101 0.34 15.89 -2.18
N MET A 102 1.60 15.47 -2.34
CA MET A 102 2.07 14.08 -2.29
C MET A 102 3.02 13.80 -1.12
N ASN A 103 2.63 14.24 0.07
CA ASN A 103 3.37 13.94 1.29
C ASN A 103 3.17 12.47 1.70
N ILE A 104 4.10 11.60 1.32
CA ILE A 104 4.04 10.16 1.61
C ILE A 104 4.67 9.82 2.97
N ARG A 105 3.92 9.07 3.77
CA ARG A 105 4.41 8.40 4.99
C ARG A 105 4.68 6.94 4.70
N ALA A 106 5.77 6.40 5.25
CA ALA A 106 6.11 4.99 5.17
C ALA A 106 6.43 4.40 6.55
N GLY A 107 5.92 3.20 6.82
CA GLY A 107 6.22 2.43 8.03
C GLY A 107 6.67 1.03 7.64
N ILE A 108 7.74 0.53 8.26
CA ILE A 108 8.31 -0.79 7.98
C ILE A 108 8.38 -1.60 9.28
N HIS A 109 7.91 -2.84 9.22
CA HIS A 109 8.02 -3.83 10.30
C HIS A 109 8.80 -5.05 9.81
N ILE A 110 9.62 -5.64 10.68
CA ILE A 110 10.51 -6.78 10.39
C ILE A 110 10.27 -7.85 11.46
#